data_AF-A0A7X9DHM5-F1
#
_entry.id   AF-A0A7X9DHM5-F1
#
_cell.length_a   1.000
_cell.length_b   1.000
_cell.length_c   1.000
_cell.angle_alpha   90.00
_cell.angle_beta   90.00
_cell.angle_gamma   90.00
#
_symmetry.space_group_name_H-M   'P 1'
#
loop_
_entity.id
_entity.type
_entity.pdbx_description
1 polymer ?
#
loop_
_entity_poly.entity_id
_entity_poly.type
_entity_poly.pdbx_seq_one_letter_code
_entity_poly.pdbx_strand_id
1 'polypeptide(L)'
;DIHLRDYSTVVWKLLNNVDPRRDLMIVEGPLDALDHSASFANFGGKMGIDATRKTKEEGMGREWPEEITMSSNIIELVNKRWKEYGF
;
A
#
# COMPACT_ATOMS: atom_id res chain seq x y z
N ASP A 1 4.45 -9.95 0.74
CA ASP A 1 3.76 -9.95 -0.57
C ASP A 1 4.09 -8.71 -1.39
N ILE A 2 4.33 -7.55 -0.78
CA ILE A 2 4.60 -6.29 -1.50
C ILE A 2 6.11 -5.96 -1.57
N HIS A 3 6.58 -5.49 -2.73
CA HIS A 3 7.92 -4.92 -2.90
C HIS A 3 7.87 -3.39 -2.77
N LEU A 4 8.59 -2.80 -1.81
CA LEU A 4 8.47 -1.37 -1.46
C LEU A 4 8.90 -0.39 -2.57
N ARG A 5 9.73 -0.84 -3.53
CA ARG A 5 10.10 -0.03 -4.70
C ARG A 5 9.14 -0.17 -5.87
N ASP A 6 8.17 -1.07 -5.80
CA ASP A 6 7.06 -1.12 -6.74
C ASP A 6 5.96 -0.16 -6.27
N TYR A 7 6.12 1.10 -6.62
CA TYR A 7 5.22 2.16 -6.16
C TYR A 7 3.79 1.97 -6.67
N SER A 8 3.60 1.32 -7.82
CA SER A 8 2.28 1.02 -8.36
C SER A 8 1.52 0.08 -7.44
N THR A 9 2.16 -1.02 -7.01
CA THR A 9 1.56 -1.97 -6.06
C THR A 9 1.38 -1.35 -4.68
N VAL A 10 2.33 -0.55 -4.19
CA VAL A 10 2.21 0.14 -2.90
C VAL A 10 1.00 1.07 -2.88
N VAL A 11 0.83 1.92 -3.90
CA VAL A 11 -0.30 2.86 -3.99
C VAL A 11 -1.61 2.10 -4.16
N TRP A 12 -1.64 1.04 -4.98
CA TRP A 12 -2.83 0.21 -5.14
C TRP A 12 -3.30 -0.38 -3.80
N LYS A 13 -2.37 -0.94 -3.01
CA LYS A 13 -2.68 -1.50 -1.69
C LYS A 13 -3.17 -0.45 -0.72
N LEU A 14 -2.50 0.70 -0.66
CA LEU A 14 -2.90 1.81 0.20
C LEU A 14 -4.33 2.26 -0.11
N LEU A 15 -4.70 2.41 -1.38
CA LEU A 15 -6.03 2.88 -1.77
C LEU A 15 -7.15 1.84 -1.62
N ASN A 16 -6.82 0.55 -1.55
CA ASN A 16 -7.82 -0.52 -1.42
C ASN A 16 -8.00 -1.03 0.01
N ASN A 17 -6.97 -0.90 0.86
CA ASN A 17 -6.95 -1.54 2.18
C ASN A 17 -7.28 -0.59 3.33
N VAL A 18 -7.33 0.73 3.08
CA VAL A 18 -7.43 1.76 4.12
C VAL A 18 -8.86 2.27 4.26
N ASP A 19 -9.41 2.14 5.47
CA ASP A 19 -10.53 2.95 5.96
C ASP A 19 -9.94 4.17 6.70
N PRO A 20 -10.15 5.41 6.21
CA PRO A 20 -9.56 6.60 6.81
C PRO A 20 -9.86 6.80 8.30
N ARG A 21 -11.01 6.32 8.80
CA ARG A 21 -11.40 6.49 10.20
C ARG A 21 -10.67 5.52 11.12
N ARG A 22 -10.41 4.29 10.64
CA ARG A 22 -9.81 3.21 11.44
C ARG A 22 -8.29 3.17 11.31
N ASP A 23 -7.76 3.41 10.12
CA ASP A 23 -6.40 3.03 9.74
C ASP A 23 -5.42 4.22 9.65
N LEU A 24 -5.87 5.42 9.98
CA LEU A 24 -5.03 6.61 10.05
C LEU A 24 -4.74 6.96 11.51
N MET A 25 -3.46 7.10 11.83
CA MET A 25 -3.00 7.61 13.12
C MET A 25 -2.17 8.85 12.89
N ILE A 26 -2.54 9.94 13.57
CA ILE A 26 -1.74 11.16 13.59
C ILE A 26 -1.25 11.36 15.02
N VAL A 27 0.06 11.54 15.16
CA VAL A 27 0.72 11.86 16.43
C VAL A 27 1.61 13.07 16.24
N GLU A 28 1.85 13.82 17.32
CA GLU A 28 2.74 14.96 17.30
C GLU A 28 4.09 14.61 17.95
N GLY A 29 5.16 15.28 17.52
CA GLY A 29 6.47 15.11 18.12
C GLY A 29 7.60 15.77 17.34
N PRO A 30 8.86 15.41 17.66
CA PRO A 30 10.03 16.02 17.04
C PRO A 30 10.10 15.80 15.52
N LEU A 31 10.36 16.84 14.75
CA LEU A 31 10.59 16.79 13.30
C LEU A 31 11.97 17.32 12.94
N ASP A 32 12.38 17.11 11.69
CA ASP A 32 13.65 17.62 11.18
C ASP A 32 13.67 19.16 11.17
N ALA A 33 14.83 19.75 11.45
CA ALA A 33 15.00 21.20 11.48
C ALA A 33 14.86 21.87 10.10
N LEU A 34 15.04 21.10 9.02
CA LEU A 34 14.93 21.54 7.63
C LEU A 34 13.56 21.22 7.03
N ASP A 35 12.62 20.68 7.82
CA ASP A 35 11.25 20.45 7.36
C ASP A 35 10.46 21.77 7.35
N HIS A 36 10.46 22.43 6.19
CA HIS A 36 9.72 23.67 5.98
C HIS A 36 8.19 23.50 5.94
N SER A 37 7.68 22.27 5.95
CA SER A 37 6.24 22.00 6.05
C SER A 37 5.75 21.98 7.50
N ALA A 38 6.65 21.90 8.48
CA ALA A 38 6.32 21.89 9.90
C ALA A 38 5.77 23.25 10.36
N SER A 39 4.72 23.21 11.20
CA SER A 39 4.12 24.43 11.78
C SER A 39 4.99 25.09 12.85
N PHE A 40 5.88 24.32 13.49
CA PHE A 40 6.82 24.78 14.50
C PHE A 40 8.22 24.24 14.21
N ALA A 41 9.26 24.98 14.58
CA ALA A 41 10.63 24.52 14.42
C ALA A 41 10.86 23.21 15.20
N ASN A 42 11.41 22.19 14.52
CA ASN A 42 11.71 20.87 15.07
C ASN A 42 10.50 20.12 15.66
N PHE A 43 9.26 20.52 15.38
CA PHE A 43 8.06 19.89 15.96
C PHE A 43 6.87 19.94 15.01
N GLY A 44 6.16 18.81 14.90
CA GLY A 44 4.92 18.74 14.13
C GLY A 44 4.33 17.34 14.08
N GLY A 45 3.40 17.16 13.14
CA GLY A 45 2.65 15.91 12.97
C GLY A 45 3.42 14.81 12.25
N LYS A 46 3.16 13.57 12.62
CA LYS A 46 3.52 12.35 11.89
C LYS A 46 2.25 11.57 11.63
N MET A 47 2.16 11.01 10.44
CA MET A 47 1.03 10.17 10.03
C MET A 47 1.50 8.73 9.84
N GLY A 48 0.84 7.80 10.52
CA GLY A 48 0.87 6.38 10.22
C GLY A 48 -0.37 6.00 9.40
N ILE A 49 -0.16 5.22 8.35
CA ILE A 49 -1.23 4.66 7.52
C ILE A 49 -1.08 3.14 7.55
N ASP A 50 -2.06 2.45 8.10
CA ASP A 50 -2.06 1.00 8.11
C ASP A 50 -2.77 0.43 6.86
N ALA A 51 -1.98 0.17 5.82
CA ALA A 51 -2.44 -0.40 4.55
C ALA A 51 -2.43 -1.95 4.51
N THR A 52 -2.33 -2.63 5.65
CA THR A 52 -2.35 -4.10 5.70
C THR A 52 -3.74 -4.69 5.43
N ARG A 53 -3.79 -5.99 5.06
CA ARG A 53 -5.06 -6.73 4.98
C ARG A 53 -5.67 -6.79 6.39
N LYS A 54 -6.96 -6.49 6.52
CA LYS A 54 -7.61 -6.46 7.85
C LYS A 54 -8.15 -7.80 8.28
N THR A 55 -7.99 -8.05 9.56
CA THR A 55 -8.39 -9.26 10.26
C THR A 55 -9.73 -9.09 10.99
N LYS A 56 -10.29 -10.19 11.49
CA LYS A 56 -11.54 -10.15 12.26
C LYS A 56 -11.33 -9.43 13.60
N GLU A 57 -10.14 -9.55 14.17
CA GLU A 57 -9.70 -8.90 15.41
C GLU A 57 -9.66 -7.37 15.27
N GLU A 58 -9.41 -6.85 14.07
CA GLU A 58 -9.46 -5.42 13.74
C GLU A 58 -10.90 -4.93 13.44
N GLY A 59 -11.91 -5.77 13.65
CA GLY A 59 -13.32 -5.43 13.41
C GLY A 59 -13.77 -5.60 11.97
N MET A 60 -13.01 -6.29 11.11
CA MET A 60 -13.46 -6.63 9.77
C MET A 60 -14.45 -7.80 9.82
N GLY A 61 -15.74 -7.48 9.71
CA GLY A 61 -16.82 -8.47 9.77
C GLY A 61 -16.99 -9.35 8.53
N ARG A 62 -16.24 -9.09 7.45
CA ARG A 62 -16.25 -9.87 6.21
C ARG A 62 -14.87 -10.50 5.97
N GLU A 63 -14.85 -11.57 5.19
CA GLU A 63 -13.58 -12.13 4.72
C GLU A 63 -12.85 -11.10 3.83
N TRP A 64 -11.53 -11.05 3.97
CA TRP A 64 -10.70 -10.21 3.12
C TRP A 64 -10.59 -10.85 1.73
N PRO A 65 -10.84 -10.10 0.64
CA PRO A 65 -10.77 -10.67 -0.69
C PRO A 65 -9.34 -11.07 -1.06
N GLU A 66 -9.20 -12.18 -1.78
CA GLU A 66 -7.93 -12.53 -2.41
C GLU A 66 -7.63 -11.64 -3.61
N GLU A 67 -6.35 -11.56 -3.94
CA GLU A 67 -5.87 -10.80 -5.08
C GLU A 67 -6.16 -11.52 -6.38
N ILE A 68 -6.46 -10.74 -7.42
CA ILE A 68 -6.59 -11.29 -8.76
C ILE A 68 -5.20 -11.65 -9.27
N THR A 69 -4.99 -12.93 -9.54
CA THR A 69 -3.75 -13.45 -10.15
C THR A 69 -4.03 -14.10 -11.48
N MET A 70 -3.13 -13.92 -12.45
CA MET A 70 -3.19 -14.65 -13.71
C MET A 70 -2.81 -16.12 -13.48
N SER A 71 -3.45 -17.05 -14.19
CA SER A 71 -3.09 -18.47 -14.08
C SER A 71 -1.71 -18.74 -14.68
N SER A 72 -0.95 -19.62 -14.03
CA SER A 72 0.45 -19.89 -14.39
C SER A 72 0.62 -20.36 -15.84
N ASN A 73 -0.28 -21.21 -16.33
CA ASN A 73 -0.27 -21.70 -17.71
C ASN A 73 -0.46 -20.57 -18.75
N ILE A 74 -1.22 -19.51 -18.41
CA ILE A 74 -1.43 -18.36 -19.29
C ILE A 74 -0.21 -17.44 -19.27
N ILE A 75 0.37 -17.20 -18.09
CA ILE A 75 1.63 -16.46 -17.96
C ILE A 75 2.72 -17.12 -18.83
N GLU A 76 2.89 -18.44 -18.72
CA GLU A 76 3.86 -19.20 -19.51
C GLU A 76 3.59 -19.13 -21.02
N LEU A 77 2.33 -19.28 -21.43
CA LEU A 77 1.93 -19.18 -22.83
C LEU A 77 2.28 -17.81 -23.42
N VAL A 78 1.93 -16.73 -22.72
CA VAL A 78 2.18 -15.36 -23.15
C VAL A 78 3.68 -15.08 -23.20
N ASN A 79 4.44 -15.49 -22.19
CA ASN A 79 5.89 -15.33 -22.15
C ASN A 79 6.59 -16.05 -23.31
N LYS A 80 6.15 -17.28 -23.66
CA LYS A 80 6.72 -18.03 -24.79
C LYS A 80 6.52 -17.32 -26.12
N ARG A 81 5.36 -16.68 -26.29
CA ARG A 81 4.95 -16.01 -27.54
C ARG A 81 5.28 -14.52 -27.57
N TRP A 82 5.96 -13.99 -26.56
CA TRP A 82 6.22 -12.56 -26.40
C TRP A 82 6.82 -11.92 -27.66
N LYS A 83 7.83 -12.59 -28.24
CA LYS A 83 8.50 -12.16 -29.48
C LYS A 83 7.59 -12.18 -30.71
N GLU A 84 6.60 -13.07 -30.75
CA GLU A 84 5.61 -13.13 -31.85
C GLU A 84 4.68 -11.91 -31.83
N TYR A 85 4.53 -11.25 -30.68
CA TYR A 85 3.69 -10.07 -30.51
C TYR A 85 4.40 -8.75 -30.86
N GLY A 86 5.68 -8.81 -31.24
CA GLY A 86 6.46 -7.63 -31.62
C GLY A 86 7.10 -6.87 -30.45
N PHE A 87 7.27 -7.54 -29.30
CA PHE A 87 7.95 -7.01 -28.11
C PHE A 87 9.14 -7.89 -27.67
#